data_AF-A0A453H7H6-F1
#
_entry.id   AF-A0A453H7H6-F1
#
_cell.length_a   1.000
_cell.length_b   1.000
_cell.length_c   1.000
_cell.angle_alpha   90.00
_cell.angle_beta   90.00
_cell.angle_gamma   90.00
#
_symmetry.space_group_name_H-M   'P 1'
#
loop_
_entity.id
_entity.type
_entity.pdbx_description
1 polymer ?
#
loop_
_entity_poly.entity_id
_entity_poly.type
_entity_poly.pdbx_seq_one_letter_code
_entity_poly.pdbx_strand_id
1 'polypeptide(L)'
;EGARVVNQKPGSPLVTTGIESEDDDAELYGMEGCSTPGTKRRFARLTESQSKRMRPARRELEFFEPKNHEESEDDSKDFIDDSDCSENSADSVEEPSAGPEESDNEETIEDLMARIRGKRNAKSKDWKIEAEMLSAFDEHPELRLKAVCALYRMQTEEEQAEKATIIHNKKGFSQIDAPRGSRVAQFLLDGDAAGPLKKTAQDLEKYDRRALEFCHKMAFRYSKQLFAIYQKKEDPYFP
;
A
#
# COMPACT_ATOMS: atom_id res chain seq x y z
N GLU A 1 2.00 -70.14 22.22
CA GLU A 1 0.61 -69.63 22.36
C GLU A 1 0.16 -68.86 21.11
N GLY A 2 -1.10 -68.36 21.07
CA GLY A 2 -1.61 -67.38 20.09
C GLY A 2 -1.85 -67.90 18.66
N ALA A 3 -2.96 -68.56 18.34
CA ALA A 3 -4.28 -68.00 17.96
C ALA A 3 -4.31 -67.33 16.56
N ARG A 4 -4.99 -67.87 15.51
CA ARG A 4 -6.46 -67.85 15.20
C ARG A 4 -7.02 -66.42 14.99
N VAL A 5 -7.88 -66.04 14.04
CA VAL A 5 -8.52 -66.57 12.78
C VAL A 5 -8.87 -65.32 11.89
N VAL A 6 -9.47 -65.31 10.68
CA VAL A 6 -10.27 -66.26 9.86
C VAL A 6 -10.02 -66.04 8.34
N ASN A 7 -10.55 -66.91 7.48
CA ASN A 7 -10.89 -66.60 6.07
C ASN A 7 -12.40 -66.29 5.94
N GLN A 8 -12.82 -65.50 4.94
CA GLN A 8 -13.91 -65.90 4.01
C GLN A 8 -14.15 -64.93 2.82
N LYS A 9 -14.26 -65.55 1.64
CA LYS A 9 -14.99 -65.14 0.41
C LYS A 9 -16.17 -66.17 0.28
N PRO A 10 -17.08 -66.17 -0.73
CA PRO A 10 -17.32 -65.24 -1.86
C PRO A 10 -18.82 -64.91 -2.07
N GLY A 11 -19.21 -64.35 -3.24
CA GLY A 11 -20.56 -64.56 -3.81
C GLY A 11 -21.19 -63.40 -4.59
N SER A 12 -21.33 -63.56 -5.92
CA SER A 12 -22.38 -62.91 -6.74
C SER A 12 -23.57 -63.88 -6.88
N PRO A 13 -24.80 -63.44 -7.22
CA PRO A 13 -25.19 -63.36 -8.64
C PRO A 13 -26.26 -62.27 -8.98
N LEU A 14 -26.93 -62.45 -10.13
CA LEU A 14 -27.74 -61.50 -10.93
C LEU A 14 -29.28 -61.58 -10.69
N VAL A 15 -30.05 -60.76 -11.46
CA VAL A 15 -31.40 -60.99 -12.08
C VAL A 15 -32.64 -60.20 -11.58
N THR A 16 -33.55 -59.90 -12.53
CA THR A 16 -34.98 -59.42 -12.46
C THR A 16 -35.25 -57.99 -11.94
N THR A 17 -35.69 -57.02 -12.77
CA THR A 17 -37.04 -56.77 -13.39
C THR A 17 -38.14 -56.33 -12.42
N GLY A 18 -38.77 -55.19 -12.72
CA GLY A 18 -39.99 -54.69 -12.08
C GLY A 18 -40.43 -53.36 -12.69
N ILE A 19 -41.37 -53.40 -13.63
CA ILE A 19 -42.12 -52.23 -14.11
C ILE A 19 -43.48 -52.33 -13.44
N GLU A 20 -43.84 -51.37 -12.60
CA GLU A 20 -45.22 -51.16 -12.20
C GLU A 20 -45.55 -49.66 -12.32
N SER A 21 -46.55 -49.41 -13.15
CA SER A 21 -47.22 -48.14 -13.36
C SER A 21 -48.54 -48.17 -12.61
N GLU A 22 -48.87 -47.11 -11.86
CA GLU A 22 -50.26 -46.81 -11.51
C GLU A 22 -50.52 -45.32 -11.73
N ASP A 23 -51.67 -45.05 -12.31
CA ASP A 23 -52.11 -43.76 -12.82
C ASP A 23 -52.85 -42.95 -11.74
N ASP A 24 -52.76 -41.62 -11.82
CA ASP A 24 -53.71 -40.73 -11.15
C ASP A 24 -54.07 -39.57 -12.11
N ASP A 25 -55.09 -39.82 -12.93
CA ASP A 25 -55.72 -38.82 -13.80
C ASP A 25 -56.54 -37.82 -12.97
N ALA A 26 -56.22 -36.53 -13.07
CA ALA A 26 -57.11 -35.45 -12.66
C ALA A 26 -56.91 -34.19 -13.53
N GLU A 27 -57.35 -34.30 -14.78
CA GLU A 27 -57.78 -33.18 -15.62
C GLU A 27 -58.58 -32.11 -14.83
N LEU A 28 -58.37 -30.82 -15.12
CA LEU A 28 -59.29 -30.03 -15.97
C LEU A 28 -59.31 -28.51 -15.62
N TYR A 29 -59.45 -27.71 -16.68
CA TYR A 29 -59.86 -26.29 -16.79
C TYR A 29 -59.16 -25.20 -15.96
N GLY A 30 -58.61 -24.21 -16.68
CA GLY A 30 -58.53 -22.84 -16.19
C GLY A 30 -59.73 -22.02 -16.69
N MET A 31 -59.93 -20.82 -16.13
CA MET A 31 -60.55 -19.68 -16.83
C MET A 31 -60.34 -18.38 -16.03
N GLU A 32 -60.36 -17.26 -16.76
CA GLU A 32 -60.22 -15.91 -16.21
C GLU A 32 -61.44 -15.49 -15.36
N GLY A 33 -61.25 -14.58 -14.39
CA GLY A 33 -62.32 -14.03 -13.58
C GLY A 33 -61.96 -12.68 -12.97
N CYS A 34 -62.70 -11.63 -13.34
CA CYS A 34 -62.38 -10.24 -13.00
C CYS A 34 -62.96 -9.75 -11.65
N SER A 35 -62.40 -8.63 -11.20
CA SER A 35 -63.07 -7.53 -10.49
C SER A 35 -63.22 -7.51 -8.96
N THR A 36 -63.12 -6.27 -8.49
CA THR A 36 -63.04 -5.72 -7.11
C THR A 36 -64.46 -5.47 -6.53
N PRO A 37 -64.70 -4.77 -5.39
CA PRO A 37 -63.78 -4.09 -4.45
C PRO A 37 -64.11 -4.21 -2.94
N GLY A 38 -63.21 -3.70 -2.08
CA GLY A 38 -63.64 -3.05 -0.83
C GLY A 38 -62.78 -3.26 0.42
N THR A 39 -61.95 -2.26 0.78
CA THR A 39 -61.99 -1.58 2.10
C THR A 39 -61.11 -0.33 2.06
N LYS A 40 -61.67 0.81 2.49
CA LYS A 40 -61.04 2.13 2.40
C LYS A 40 -60.02 2.31 3.53
N ARG A 41 -58.74 2.57 3.19
CA ARG A 41 -57.84 3.32 4.08
C ARG A 41 -57.59 4.72 3.51
N ARG A 42 -57.98 5.73 4.29
CA ARG A 42 -57.85 7.15 3.94
C ARG A 42 -56.41 7.59 4.13
N PHE A 43 -55.73 8.00 3.05
CA PHE A 43 -54.56 8.86 3.17
C PHE A 43 -55.02 10.32 3.06
N ALA A 44 -54.78 11.09 4.11
CA ALA A 44 -55.09 12.51 4.13
C ALA A 44 -54.09 13.27 3.24
N ARG A 45 -54.59 14.20 2.44
CA ARG A 45 -53.75 15.15 1.69
C ARG A 45 -53.14 16.13 2.70
N LEU A 46 -51.84 16.02 2.96
CA LEU A 46 -51.11 17.13 3.59
C LEU A 46 -50.92 18.24 2.55
N THR A 47 -51.21 19.46 2.97
CA THR A 47 -51.15 20.66 2.14
C THR A 47 -49.70 21.09 1.89
N GLU A 48 -49.44 21.54 0.67
CA GLU A 48 -48.20 22.19 0.26
C GLU A 48 -47.87 23.37 1.18
N SER A 49 -46.85 23.21 2.03
CA SER A 49 -46.26 24.30 2.81
C SER A 49 -45.08 24.87 2.02
N GLN A 50 -45.15 26.18 1.71
CA GLN A 50 -44.07 26.87 1.00
C GLN A 50 -42.81 26.94 1.87
N SER A 51 -41.93 25.96 1.70
CA SER A 51 -40.60 26.00 2.31
C SER A 51 -39.78 27.09 1.63
N LYS A 52 -39.61 28.21 2.34
CA LYS A 52 -38.82 29.35 1.87
C LYS A 52 -37.40 28.89 1.59
N ARG A 53 -37.04 28.86 0.29
CA ARG A 53 -35.72 28.53 -0.23
C ARG A 53 -34.67 29.47 0.38
N MET A 54 -34.08 29.10 1.52
CA MET A 54 -32.98 29.85 2.10
C MET A 54 -31.82 29.81 1.13
N ARG A 55 -31.54 30.98 0.53
CA ARG A 55 -30.31 31.20 -0.22
C ARG A 55 -29.15 30.97 0.76
N PRO A 56 -28.11 30.20 0.42
CA PRO A 56 -26.87 30.27 1.18
C PRO A 56 -26.39 31.72 1.09
N ALA A 57 -26.26 32.39 2.23
CA ALA A 57 -25.61 33.68 2.27
C ALA A 57 -24.18 33.46 1.74
N ARG A 58 -23.81 34.20 0.69
CA ARG A 58 -22.38 34.39 0.40
C ARG A 58 -21.79 34.95 1.69
N ARG A 59 -20.87 34.21 2.30
CA ARG A 59 -19.85 34.89 3.09
C ARG A 59 -19.10 35.75 2.09
N GLU A 60 -19.15 37.06 2.28
CA GLU A 60 -18.15 37.92 1.68
C GLU A 60 -16.80 37.42 2.18
N LEU A 61 -15.98 36.95 1.24
CA LEU A 61 -14.55 36.95 1.47
C LEU A 61 -14.18 38.43 1.46
N GLU A 62 -13.96 39.00 2.65
CA GLU A 62 -13.28 40.28 2.75
C GLU A 62 -11.93 40.11 2.06
N PHE A 63 -11.82 40.73 0.88
CA PHE A 63 -10.60 40.79 0.11
C PHE A 63 -9.61 41.63 0.91
N PHE A 64 -8.77 40.97 1.70
CA PHE A 64 -7.69 41.63 2.42
C PHE A 64 -6.63 42.02 1.39
N GLU A 65 -6.76 43.25 0.89
CA GLU A 65 -5.87 43.88 -0.07
C GLU A 65 -4.43 43.81 0.45
N PRO A 66 -3.49 43.13 -0.26
CA PRO A 66 -2.11 43.08 0.16
C PRO A 66 -1.51 44.48 0.08
N LYS A 67 -1.26 45.11 1.23
CA LYS A 67 -0.51 46.36 1.29
C LYS A 67 0.92 46.08 0.84
N ASN A 68 1.27 46.59 -0.33
CA ASN A 68 2.65 46.76 -0.72
C ASN A 68 3.32 47.71 0.28
N HIS A 69 4.38 47.24 0.93
CA HIS A 69 5.30 48.07 1.71
C HIS A 69 6.71 47.57 1.43
N GLU A 70 7.39 48.31 0.56
CA GLU A 70 8.80 48.72 0.67
C GLU A 70 9.78 47.68 1.22
N GLU A 71 10.47 47.03 0.28
CA GLU A 71 11.90 47.26 0.06
C GLU A 71 12.71 47.65 1.31
N SER A 72 13.43 46.66 1.86
CA SER A 72 14.60 46.90 2.69
C SER A 72 15.72 45.98 2.20
N GLU A 73 16.68 46.55 1.47
CA GLU A 73 17.95 45.90 1.18
C GLU A 73 18.75 45.78 2.48
N ASP A 74 19.05 44.56 2.92
CA ASP A 74 20.11 44.29 3.90
C ASP A 74 21.20 43.46 3.22
N ASP A 75 22.21 44.19 2.73
CA ASP A 75 23.33 43.71 1.94
C ASP A 75 24.48 43.28 2.86
N SER A 76 24.20 42.33 3.75
CA SER A 76 25.15 41.78 4.73
C SER A 76 26.11 40.77 4.09
N LYS A 77 27.13 41.30 3.40
CA LYS A 77 28.28 40.54 2.88
C LYS A 77 29.25 40.20 4.02
N ASP A 78 29.10 39.02 4.64
CA ASP A 78 30.11 38.53 5.58
C ASP A 78 31.31 37.88 4.87
N PHE A 79 32.48 38.11 5.45
CA PHE A 79 33.79 38.05 4.79
C PHE A 79 34.34 36.61 4.70
N ILE A 80 35.08 36.30 3.62
CA ILE A 80 35.93 35.10 3.57
C ILE A 80 37.11 35.33 4.52
N ASP A 81 37.19 34.56 5.60
CA ASP A 81 38.39 34.49 6.45
C ASP A 81 39.27 33.34 5.96
N ASP A 82 40.14 33.63 4.99
CA ASP A 82 41.20 32.72 4.54
C ASP A 82 42.27 32.63 5.65
N SER A 83 42.06 31.69 6.57
CA SER A 83 43.00 31.39 7.65
C SER A 83 44.29 30.76 7.07
N ASP A 84 45.31 31.61 7.00
CA ASP A 84 46.65 31.33 6.49
C ASP A 84 47.24 30.01 7.03
N CYS A 85 47.43 29.05 6.13
CA CYS A 85 48.07 27.78 6.42
C CYS A 85 49.58 27.97 6.47
N SER A 86 50.09 28.40 7.62
CA SER A 86 51.51 28.61 7.90
C SER A 86 52.36 27.45 7.37
N GLU A 87 53.20 27.78 6.39
CA GLU A 87 54.30 26.93 5.96
C GLU A 87 55.16 26.56 7.16
N ASN A 88 55.53 25.28 7.30
CA ASN A 88 56.67 24.89 8.11
C ASN A 88 57.60 24.02 7.28
N SER A 89 58.61 24.66 6.68
CA SER A 89 59.72 23.99 6.04
C SER A 89 60.50 23.14 7.05
N ALA A 90 60.52 21.83 6.83
CA ALA A 90 61.49 20.93 7.46
C ALA A 90 62.09 20.04 6.36
N ASP A 91 63.11 20.57 5.70
CA ASP A 91 64.00 19.81 4.84
C ASP A 91 64.74 18.76 5.68
N SER A 92 64.75 17.51 5.22
CA SER A 92 65.56 16.42 5.76
C SER A 92 65.70 15.33 4.70
N VAL A 93 66.84 15.39 4.02
CA VAL A 93 67.35 14.46 3.01
C VAL A 93 67.82 13.12 3.61
N GLU A 94 68.29 12.21 2.74
CA GLU A 94 68.75 10.82 2.96
C GLU A 94 67.63 9.78 3.19
N GLU A 95 67.58 8.59 2.58
CA GLU A 95 68.35 7.93 1.50
C GLU A 95 67.48 6.73 1.00
N PRO A 96 67.59 6.23 -0.25
CA PRO A 96 66.63 5.28 -0.82
C PRO A 96 66.98 3.81 -0.51
N SER A 97 66.31 3.22 0.48
CA SER A 97 66.40 1.77 0.77
C SER A 97 65.31 0.98 0.04
N ALA A 98 65.70 0.14 -0.91
CA ALA A 98 64.78 -0.69 -1.68
C ALA A 98 64.10 -1.77 -0.81
N GLY A 99 62.78 -1.72 -0.75
CA GLY A 99 61.88 -2.71 -0.14
C GLY A 99 60.66 -2.91 -1.05
N PRO A 100 59.92 -4.02 -0.92
CA PRO A 100 59.04 -4.50 -1.97
C PRO A 100 57.89 -3.52 -2.28
N GLU A 101 57.46 -3.55 -3.53
CA GLU A 101 56.36 -2.75 -4.05
C GLU A 101 55.03 -3.27 -3.47
N GLU A 102 54.71 -2.81 -2.27
CA GLU A 102 53.38 -2.87 -1.67
C GLU A 102 52.45 -2.10 -2.61
N SER A 103 51.79 -2.84 -3.51
CA SER A 103 50.84 -2.31 -4.49
C SER A 103 49.69 -1.63 -3.76
N ASP A 104 49.80 -0.31 -3.57
CA ASP A 104 48.76 0.53 -2.99
C ASP A 104 47.50 0.42 -3.85
N ASN A 105 46.57 -0.42 -3.39
CA ASN A 105 45.35 -0.72 -4.10
C ASN A 105 44.42 0.46 -3.87
N GLU A 106 44.50 1.48 -4.72
CA GLU A 106 43.75 2.72 -4.61
C GLU A 106 42.23 2.45 -4.62
N GLU A 107 41.70 2.15 -3.43
CA GLU A 107 40.29 1.90 -3.16
C GLU A 107 39.56 3.21 -3.44
N THR A 108 39.01 3.31 -4.66
CA THR A 108 38.25 4.47 -5.08
C THR A 108 37.18 4.78 -4.03
N ILE A 109 36.87 6.06 -3.80
CA ILE A 109 35.87 6.50 -2.82
C ILE A 109 34.54 5.74 -2.99
N GLU A 110 34.20 5.40 -4.24
CA GLU A 110 33.04 4.59 -4.61
C GLU A 110 33.07 3.15 -4.06
N ASP A 111 34.25 2.51 -4.04
CA ASP A 111 34.51 1.18 -3.46
C ASP A 111 34.51 1.22 -1.92
N LEU A 112 35.12 2.25 -1.32
CA LEU A 112 35.03 2.47 0.13
C LEU A 112 33.56 2.62 0.56
N MET A 113 32.79 3.41 -0.20
CA MET A 113 31.35 3.60 0.02
C MET A 113 30.56 2.31 -0.28
N ALA A 114 30.94 1.51 -1.27
CA ALA A 114 30.35 0.19 -1.55
C ALA A 114 30.61 -0.80 -0.42
N ARG A 115 31.83 -0.87 0.14
CA ARG A 115 32.17 -1.69 1.30
C ARG A 115 31.38 -1.28 2.54
N ILE A 116 31.25 0.02 2.78
CA ILE A 116 30.45 0.57 3.87
C ILE A 116 28.95 0.26 3.70
N ARG A 117 28.40 0.32 2.48
CA ARG A 117 27.02 -0.11 2.16
C ARG A 117 26.83 -1.62 2.33
N GLY A 118 27.69 -2.44 1.72
CA GLY A 118 27.64 -3.91 1.78
C GLY A 118 27.72 -4.47 3.19
N LYS A 119 28.48 -3.81 4.09
CA LYS A 119 28.55 -4.19 5.52
C LYS A 119 27.25 -3.95 6.29
N ARG A 120 26.35 -3.07 5.81
CA ARG A 120 24.99 -2.89 6.34
C ARG A 120 23.96 -3.80 5.66
N ASN A 121 24.13 -4.09 4.37
CA ASN A 121 23.09 -4.66 3.52
C ASN A 121 23.08 -6.20 3.42
N ALA A 122 23.82 -6.94 4.26
CA ALA A 122 24.06 -8.36 4.04
C ALA A 122 22.78 -9.25 4.08
N LYS A 123 22.17 -9.51 5.26
CA LYS A 123 21.09 -10.51 5.40
C LYS A 123 20.02 -10.24 6.47
N SER A 124 20.17 -9.23 7.32
CA SER A 124 19.22 -8.89 8.39
C SER A 124 18.49 -7.58 8.07
N LYS A 125 17.19 -7.65 7.73
CA LYS A 125 16.30 -6.47 7.62
C LYS A 125 15.85 -6.01 9.00
N ASP A 126 16.83 -5.74 9.85
CA ASP A 126 16.65 -5.25 11.21
C ASP A 126 16.83 -3.73 11.20
N TRP A 127 15.90 -3.01 10.55
CA TRP A 127 15.92 -1.55 10.45
C TRP A 127 15.74 -0.93 11.84
N LYS A 128 16.80 -0.38 12.42
CA LYS A 128 16.77 0.21 13.76
C LYS A 128 16.19 1.61 13.76
N ILE A 129 16.30 2.30 12.62
CA ILE A 129 15.80 3.67 12.42
C ILE A 129 15.08 3.81 11.08
N GLU A 130 14.14 4.76 11.03
CA GLU A 130 13.33 5.08 9.84
C GLU A 130 14.19 5.38 8.59
N ALA A 131 15.35 6.02 8.77
CA ALA A 131 16.27 6.35 7.67
C ALA A 131 16.88 5.12 6.98
N GLU A 132 17.07 4.00 7.68
CA GLU A 132 17.58 2.75 7.07
C GLU A 132 16.50 2.11 6.19
N MET A 133 15.24 2.14 6.63
CA MET A 133 14.09 1.70 5.85
C MET A 133 13.88 2.56 4.60
N LEU A 134 14.00 3.89 4.73
CA LEU A 134 13.93 4.82 3.60
C LEU A 134 15.06 4.57 2.58
N SER A 135 16.30 4.37 3.05
CA SER A 135 17.44 4.03 2.17
C SER A 135 17.17 2.74 1.39
N ALA A 136 16.59 1.72 2.04
CA ALA A 136 16.23 0.46 1.39
C ALA A 136 15.04 0.60 0.41
N PHE A 137 14.16 1.60 0.58
CA PHE A 137 13.13 1.92 -0.42
C PHE A 137 13.74 2.48 -1.71
N ASP A 138 14.75 3.34 -1.63
CA ASP A 138 15.43 3.84 -2.82
C ASP A 138 16.11 2.69 -3.59
N GLU A 139 16.87 1.84 -2.90
CA GLU A 139 17.60 0.69 -3.46
C GLU A 139 16.68 -0.40 -4.04
N HIS A 140 15.47 -0.60 -3.49
CA HIS A 140 14.60 -1.71 -3.87
C HIS A 140 13.16 -1.27 -4.22
N PRO A 141 12.78 -1.21 -5.52
CA PRO A 141 11.41 -0.86 -5.92
C PRO A 141 10.37 -1.84 -5.37
N GLU A 142 10.71 -3.13 -5.24
CA GLU A 142 9.81 -4.13 -4.62
C GLU A 142 9.45 -3.83 -3.17
N LEU A 143 10.34 -3.16 -2.41
CA LEU A 143 10.01 -2.76 -1.03
C LEU A 143 9.03 -1.59 -1.00
N ARG A 144 9.14 -0.63 -1.93
CA ARG A 144 8.13 0.43 -2.14
C ARG A 144 6.76 -0.13 -2.52
N LEU A 145 6.75 -1.16 -3.38
CA LEU A 145 5.52 -1.85 -3.79
C LEU A 145 4.88 -2.57 -2.59
N LYS A 146 5.67 -3.31 -1.80
CA LYS A 146 5.21 -3.96 -0.55
C LYS A 146 4.72 -2.94 0.48
N ALA A 147 5.38 -1.79 0.61
CA ALA A 147 4.94 -0.69 1.49
C ALA A 147 3.55 -0.17 1.12
N VAL A 148 3.29 0.07 -0.18
CA VAL A 148 1.95 0.49 -0.64
C VAL A 148 0.88 -0.58 -0.36
N CYS A 149 1.21 -1.86 -0.55
CA CYS A 149 0.30 -2.95 -0.15
C CYS A 149 0.09 -3.02 1.37
N ALA A 150 1.13 -2.77 2.18
CA ALA A 150 1.02 -2.75 3.64
C ALA A 150 0.08 -1.65 4.13
N LEU A 151 0.18 -0.44 3.56
CA LEU A 151 -0.77 0.64 3.83
C LEU A 151 -2.20 0.24 3.47
N TYR A 152 -2.41 -0.39 2.30
CA TYR A 152 -3.73 -0.86 1.89
C TYR A 152 -4.31 -1.90 2.86
N ARG A 153 -3.51 -2.88 3.32
CA ARG A 153 -3.92 -3.88 4.34
C ARG A 153 -4.28 -3.27 5.70
N MET A 154 -3.81 -2.06 5.99
CA MET A 154 -4.14 -1.34 7.24
C MET A 154 -5.43 -0.50 7.16
N GLN A 155 -6.06 -0.41 5.98
CA GLN A 155 -7.41 0.15 5.81
C GLN A 155 -8.48 -0.89 6.17
N THR A 156 -9.66 -0.46 6.62
CA THR A 156 -10.80 -1.38 6.82
C THR A 156 -11.40 -1.86 5.50
N GLU A 157 -12.18 -2.94 5.53
CA GLU A 157 -12.83 -3.50 4.35
C GLU A 157 -13.73 -2.48 3.62
N GLU A 158 -14.41 -1.61 4.37
CA GLU A 158 -15.23 -0.51 3.86
C GLU A 158 -14.37 0.53 3.10
N GLU A 159 -13.27 0.96 3.70
CA GLU A 159 -12.31 1.91 3.08
C GLU A 159 -11.65 1.33 1.82
N GLN A 160 -11.38 0.02 1.81
CA GLN A 160 -10.86 -0.70 0.66
C GLN A 160 -11.88 -0.82 -0.48
N ALA A 161 -13.16 -1.03 -0.14
CA ALA A 161 -14.26 -1.11 -1.10
C ALA A 161 -14.56 0.27 -1.73
N GLU A 162 -14.69 1.30 -0.91
CA GLU A 162 -14.96 2.68 -1.37
C GLU A 162 -13.72 3.36 -1.98
N LYS A 163 -12.51 2.85 -1.68
CA LYS A 163 -11.22 3.46 -2.07
C LYS A 163 -11.07 4.87 -1.52
N ALA A 164 -11.56 5.05 -0.29
CA ALA A 164 -11.61 6.31 0.42
C ALA A 164 -11.20 6.09 1.88
N THR A 165 -10.74 7.15 2.55
CA THR A 165 -10.56 7.13 4.00
C THR A 165 -11.87 7.56 4.65
N ILE A 166 -12.43 6.68 5.46
CA ILE A 166 -13.70 6.86 6.16
C ILE A 166 -13.41 6.99 7.66
N ILE A 167 -12.51 6.16 8.17
CA ILE A 167 -12.17 6.05 9.58
C ILE A 167 -10.87 6.82 9.84
N HIS A 168 -10.96 7.84 10.67
CA HIS A 168 -9.86 8.77 10.94
C HIS A 168 -8.87 8.23 12.00
N ASN A 169 -8.50 6.95 11.89
CA ASN A 169 -7.60 6.24 12.82
C ASN A 169 -6.10 6.48 12.55
N LYS A 170 -5.76 7.25 11.51
CA LYS A 170 -4.39 7.50 11.01
C LYS A 170 -3.63 6.22 10.61
N LYS A 171 -4.36 5.19 10.19
CA LYS A 171 -3.83 4.01 9.49
C LYS A 171 -4.26 4.03 8.02
N GLY A 172 -3.59 3.19 7.23
CA GLY A 172 -3.75 3.14 5.78
C GLY A 172 -3.38 4.42 5.05
N PHE A 173 -4.16 4.79 4.03
CA PHE A 173 -3.97 6.01 3.25
C PHE A 173 -4.78 7.18 3.82
N SER A 174 -4.29 8.40 3.58
CA SER A 174 -5.06 9.65 3.76
C SER A 174 -6.14 9.79 2.69
N GLN A 175 -7.14 10.64 2.96
CA GLN A 175 -8.28 10.87 2.08
C GLN A 175 -7.88 11.33 0.66
N ILE A 176 -6.76 12.06 0.53
CA ILE A 176 -6.22 12.53 -0.76
C ILE A 176 -5.66 11.35 -1.58
N ASP A 177 -5.11 10.35 -0.90
CA ASP A 177 -4.33 9.29 -1.54
C ASP A 177 -5.09 7.99 -1.70
N ALA A 178 -6.06 7.70 -0.82
CA ALA A 178 -6.84 6.47 -0.85
C ALA A 178 -7.37 6.12 -2.27
N PRO A 179 -7.93 7.05 -3.06
CA PRO A 179 -8.45 6.70 -4.40
C PRO A 179 -7.39 6.11 -5.34
N ARG A 180 -6.14 6.62 -5.28
CA ARG A 180 -5.04 6.13 -6.14
C ARG A 180 -4.23 5.02 -5.46
N GLY A 181 -4.00 5.13 -4.15
CA GLY A 181 -3.33 4.13 -3.31
C GLY A 181 -4.04 2.79 -3.35
N SER A 182 -5.34 2.77 -3.07
CA SER A 182 -6.16 1.56 -3.12
C SER A 182 -6.28 1.00 -4.54
N ARG A 183 -6.31 1.83 -5.60
CA ARG A 183 -6.27 1.38 -7.00
C ARG A 183 -4.95 0.67 -7.34
N VAL A 184 -3.81 1.27 -6.98
CA VAL A 184 -2.47 0.70 -7.19
C VAL A 184 -2.30 -0.58 -6.39
N ALA A 185 -2.66 -0.58 -5.11
CA ALA A 185 -2.57 -1.77 -4.25
C ALA A 185 -3.42 -2.94 -4.77
N GLN A 186 -4.69 -2.71 -5.15
CA GLN A 186 -5.55 -3.76 -5.73
C GLN A 186 -4.96 -4.38 -7.01
N PHE A 187 -4.33 -3.57 -7.86
CA PHE A 187 -3.63 -4.09 -9.04
C PHE A 187 -2.43 -4.96 -8.63
N LEU A 188 -1.60 -4.48 -7.70
CA LEU A 188 -0.40 -5.17 -7.21
C LEU A 188 -0.69 -6.51 -6.51
N LEU A 189 -1.86 -6.60 -5.88
CA LEU A 189 -2.36 -7.78 -5.17
C LEU A 189 -3.21 -8.71 -6.06
N ASP A 190 -3.47 -8.33 -7.32
CA ASP A 190 -4.34 -9.07 -8.25
C ASP A 190 -5.75 -9.35 -7.67
N GLY A 191 -6.29 -8.38 -6.92
CA GLY A 191 -7.58 -8.49 -6.23
C GLY A 191 -7.55 -9.19 -4.85
N ASP A 192 -6.44 -9.81 -4.45
CA ASP A 192 -6.30 -10.52 -3.17
C ASP A 192 -5.86 -9.56 -2.05
N ALA A 193 -6.82 -8.86 -1.47
CA ALA A 193 -6.59 -7.76 -0.53
C ALA A 193 -5.69 -8.13 0.67
N ALA A 194 -5.76 -9.37 1.15
CA ALA A 194 -4.97 -9.86 2.28
C ALA A 194 -3.69 -10.61 1.86
N GLY A 195 -3.52 -10.93 0.57
CA GLY A 195 -2.43 -11.77 0.08
C GLY A 195 -1.08 -11.08 -0.09
N PRO A 196 -0.04 -11.82 -0.53
CA PRO A 196 1.27 -11.28 -0.87
C PRO A 196 1.23 -10.38 -2.12
N LEU A 197 2.31 -9.64 -2.37
CA LEU A 197 2.53 -8.94 -3.64
C LEU A 197 2.56 -9.94 -4.81
N LYS A 198 1.72 -9.77 -5.84
CA LYS A 198 1.61 -10.68 -6.99
C LYS A 198 2.11 -10.10 -8.32
N LYS A 199 2.11 -8.77 -8.48
CA LYS A 199 2.64 -8.09 -9.68
C LYS A 199 4.02 -7.50 -9.43
N THR A 200 4.83 -7.43 -10.49
CA THR A 200 6.18 -6.83 -10.45
C THR A 200 6.16 -5.33 -10.68
N ALA A 201 7.30 -4.67 -10.49
CA ALA A 201 7.50 -3.27 -10.86
C ALA A 201 7.22 -3.00 -12.36
N GLN A 202 7.63 -3.92 -13.24
CA GLN A 202 7.42 -3.80 -14.69
C GLN A 202 5.94 -3.93 -15.08
N ASP A 203 5.17 -4.76 -14.38
CA ASP A 203 3.73 -4.88 -14.61
C ASP A 203 2.99 -3.62 -14.19
N LEU A 204 3.41 -3.01 -13.07
CA LEU A 204 2.84 -1.74 -12.62
C LEU A 204 3.19 -0.59 -13.57
N GLU A 205 4.42 -0.53 -14.09
CA GLU A 205 4.84 0.49 -15.06
C GLU A 205 4.04 0.42 -16.38
N LYS A 206 3.73 -0.80 -16.84
CA LYS A 206 2.84 -1.03 -18.00
C LYS A 206 1.39 -0.61 -17.73
N TYR A 207 0.92 -0.76 -16.49
CA TYR A 207 -0.43 -0.37 -16.06
C TYR A 207 -0.60 1.15 -15.88
N ASP A 208 0.32 1.78 -15.16
CA ASP A 208 0.41 3.22 -14.95
C ASP A 208 1.88 3.63 -14.90
N ARG A 209 2.36 4.31 -15.95
CA ARG A 209 3.74 4.79 -16.07
C ARG A 209 4.19 5.68 -14.91
N ARG A 210 3.25 6.33 -14.22
CA ARG A 210 3.51 7.21 -13.06
C ARG A 210 3.29 6.52 -11.72
N ALA A 211 2.96 5.22 -11.69
CA ALA A 211 2.70 4.51 -10.44
C ALA A 211 3.97 4.15 -9.68
N LEU A 212 5.12 3.93 -10.34
CA LEU A 212 6.40 3.71 -9.63
C LEU A 212 6.86 4.94 -8.85
N GLU A 213 6.79 6.14 -9.46
CA GLU A 213 7.02 7.40 -8.76
C GLU A 213 6.01 7.64 -7.64
N PHE A 214 4.74 7.29 -7.87
CA PHE A 214 3.70 7.40 -6.85
C PHE A 214 4.01 6.50 -5.66
N CYS A 215 4.37 5.23 -5.88
CA CYS A 215 4.79 4.29 -4.83
C CYS A 215 6.01 4.80 -4.05
N HIS A 216 6.98 5.43 -4.72
CA HIS A 216 8.12 6.09 -4.07
C HIS A 216 7.65 7.20 -3.12
N LYS A 217 6.90 8.19 -3.64
CA LYS A 217 6.32 9.28 -2.83
C LYS A 217 5.44 8.78 -1.67
N MET A 218 4.77 7.64 -1.86
CA MET A 218 3.93 7.00 -0.84
C MET A 218 4.78 6.40 0.28
N ALA A 219 5.80 5.62 -0.07
CA ALA A 219 6.70 4.99 0.88
C ALA A 219 7.43 6.03 1.75
N PHE A 220 7.80 7.18 1.16
CA PHE A 220 8.39 8.31 1.89
C PHE A 220 7.40 9.06 2.77
N ARG A 221 6.20 9.43 2.27
CA ARG A 221 5.27 10.23 3.08
C ARG A 221 4.64 9.44 4.24
N TYR A 222 4.48 8.13 4.08
CA TYR A 222 3.95 7.24 5.13
C TYR A 222 5.04 6.50 5.91
N SER A 223 6.32 6.92 5.77
CA SER A 223 7.48 6.27 6.39
C SER A 223 7.32 6.00 7.89
N LYS A 224 6.86 6.98 8.66
CA LYS A 224 6.61 6.83 10.12
C LYS A 224 5.59 5.74 10.44
N GLN A 225 4.56 5.60 9.61
CA GLN A 225 3.52 4.58 9.78
C GLN A 225 4.04 3.20 9.34
N LEU A 226 4.75 3.13 8.21
CA LEU A 226 5.40 1.92 7.70
C LEU A 226 6.41 1.36 8.70
N PHE A 227 7.23 2.23 9.29
CA PHE A 227 8.20 1.86 10.32
C PHE A 227 7.51 1.34 11.60
N ALA A 228 6.37 1.93 11.98
CA ALA A 228 5.57 1.43 13.10
C ALA A 228 4.88 0.08 12.81
N ILE A 229 4.42 -0.15 11.57
CA ILE A 229 3.88 -1.45 11.11
C ILE A 229 4.97 -2.51 11.20
N TYR A 230 6.17 -2.20 10.70
CA TYR A 230 7.35 -3.06 10.75
C TYR A 230 7.76 -3.42 12.18
N GLN A 231 8.00 -2.43 13.06
CA GLN A 231 8.47 -2.66 14.43
C GLN A 231 7.53 -3.58 15.23
N LYS A 232 6.22 -3.46 14.98
CA LYS A 232 5.19 -4.26 15.64
C LYS A 232 4.85 -5.56 14.92
N LYS A 233 5.35 -5.75 13.68
CA LYS A 233 5.00 -6.83 12.77
C LYS A 233 3.48 -6.91 12.51
N GLU A 234 2.85 -5.76 12.31
CA GLU A 234 1.39 -5.65 12.05
C GLU A 234 0.99 -6.22 10.67
N ASP A 235 1.91 -6.31 9.70
CA ASP A 235 1.67 -6.90 8.36
C ASP A 235 2.67 -8.05 8.08
N PRO A 236 2.22 -9.30 7.86
CA PRO A 236 3.11 -10.44 7.61
C PRO A 236 3.81 -10.43 6.24
N TYR A 237 3.40 -9.57 5.30
CA TYR A 237 4.02 -9.45 3.97
C TYR A 237 4.89 -8.20 3.81
N PHE A 238 4.95 -7.35 4.84
CA PHE A 238 5.94 -6.28 4.96
C PHE A 238 7.18 -6.85 5.67
N PRO A 239 8.41 -6.58 5.21
CA PRO A 239 9.62 -7.02 5.89
C PRO A 239 9.78 -6.30 7.22
#